data_AF-A0A3G8XM07-F1
#
_entry.id   AF-A0A3G8XM07-F1
#
_cell.length_a   1.000
_cell.length_b   1.000
_cell.length_c   1.000
_cell.angle_alpha   90.00
_cell.angle_beta   90.00
_cell.angle_gamma   90.00
#
_symmetry.space_group_name_H-M   'P 1'
#
loop_
_entity.id
_entity.type
_entity.pdbx_description
1 polymer ?
#
loop_
_entity_poly.entity_id
_entity_poly.type
_entity_poly.pdbx_seq_one_letter_code
_entity_poly.pdbx_strand_id
1 'polypeptide(L)'
;MKKIGIAIIVVVSAQFSFAQQQSLDLKNMKPEARKEVLQKMEPNERMELLRQYRENMIVTELNVPQNTQPQFKSLYNEYQEKQSQIKSKFNPKDNYESMTDAEATKELDQSFEVGQQLLDTRKDYSKKFMKVISPQQVLKMYQTEGKMRKKILDRKQDGPANAGSQRRRP
;
A
#
# COMPACT_ATOMS: atom_id res chain seq x y z
N MET A 1 20.93 -33.40 -58.37
CA MET A 1 19.89 -32.39 -58.07
C MET A 1 19.76 -32.27 -56.55
N LYS A 2 20.14 -31.12 -56.00
CA LYS A 2 20.18 -30.83 -54.56
C LYS A 2 18.76 -30.60 -54.06
N LYS A 3 18.30 -31.34 -53.04
CA LYS A 3 17.08 -31.01 -52.29
C LYS A 3 17.50 -30.50 -50.92
N ILE A 4 17.36 -29.20 -50.72
CA ILE A 4 17.65 -28.48 -49.48
C ILE A 4 16.44 -28.70 -48.57
N GLY A 5 16.63 -29.46 -47.48
CA GLY A 5 15.65 -29.54 -46.39
C GLY A 5 15.73 -28.27 -45.57
N ILE A 6 14.65 -27.49 -45.56
CA ILE A 6 14.50 -26.30 -44.71
C ILE A 6 14.28 -26.78 -43.28
N ALA A 7 15.27 -26.58 -42.42
CA ALA A 7 15.13 -26.73 -40.99
C ALA A 7 14.21 -25.60 -40.48
N ILE A 8 13.01 -25.97 -40.04
CA ILE A 8 12.14 -25.07 -39.26
C ILE A 8 12.78 -24.96 -37.88
N ILE A 9 13.60 -23.93 -37.70
CA ILE A 9 14.02 -23.47 -36.38
C ILE A 9 12.77 -22.85 -35.77
N VAL A 10 12.06 -23.62 -34.94
CA VAL A 10 11.11 -23.07 -33.98
C VAL A 10 11.94 -22.28 -32.97
N VAL A 11 12.17 -21.00 -33.27
CA VAL A 11 12.58 -20.04 -32.26
C VAL A 11 11.38 -19.93 -31.33
N VAL A 12 11.38 -20.75 -30.27
CA VAL A 12 10.59 -20.49 -29.09
C VAL A 12 11.16 -19.20 -28.53
N SER A 13 10.62 -18.08 -29.00
CA SER A 13 10.74 -16.79 -28.35
C SER A 13 10.06 -16.95 -27.00
N ALA A 14 10.84 -17.42 -26.03
CA ALA A 14 10.51 -17.29 -24.64
C ALA A 14 10.49 -15.79 -24.34
N GLN A 15 9.38 -15.15 -24.67
CA GLN A 15 8.95 -13.91 -24.04
C GLN A 15 8.63 -14.27 -22.59
N PHE A 16 9.69 -14.55 -21.82
CA PHE A 16 9.63 -14.36 -20.39
C PHE A 16 9.32 -12.88 -20.21
N SER A 17 8.04 -12.59 -19.95
CA SER A 17 7.64 -11.29 -19.49
C SER A 17 8.53 -10.96 -18.30
N PHE A 18 9.36 -9.92 -18.44
CA PHE A 18 10.29 -9.43 -17.42
C PHE A 18 9.60 -9.19 -16.06
N ALA A 19 8.27 -9.03 -16.08
CA ALA A 19 7.38 -8.99 -14.93
C ALA A 19 7.44 -10.23 -14.01
N GLN A 20 7.87 -11.40 -14.50
CA GLN A 20 7.88 -12.65 -13.72
C GLN A 20 9.22 -12.90 -13.01
N GLN A 21 10.28 -12.13 -13.30
CA GLN A 21 11.66 -12.42 -12.86
C GLN A 21 12.21 -11.54 -11.73
N GLN A 22 11.39 -10.69 -11.10
CA GLN A 22 11.85 -9.90 -9.97
C GLN A 22 10.87 -9.98 -8.80
N SER A 23 10.97 -11.06 -8.03
CA SER A 23 10.86 -10.90 -6.57
C SER A 23 12.07 -10.07 -6.14
N LEU A 24 12.05 -8.76 -6.43
CA LEU A 24 13.06 -7.81 -6.00
C LEU A 24 13.19 -7.95 -4.49
N ASP A 25 14.27 -8.59 -4.05
CA ASP A 25 14.58 -8.73 -2.63
C ASP A 25 15.13 -7.41 -2.10
N LEU A 26 14.30 -6.38 -2.21
CA LEU A 26 14.53 -5.05 -1.67
C LEU A 26 14.73 -5.11 -0.16
N LYS A 27 14.39 -6.22 0.52
CA LYS A 27 14.62 -6.38 1.95
C LYS A 27 16.10 -6.66 2.25
N ASN A 28 16.83 -7.30 1.34
CA ASN A 28 18.22 -7.69 1.53
C ASN A 28 19.25 -6.82 0.76
N MET A 29 18.79 -5.95 -0.13
CA MET A 29 19.67 -4.99 -0.85
C MET A 29 20.31 -3.93 0.06
N LYS A 30 21.44 -3.32 -0.33
CA LYS A 30 21.98 -2.12 0.35
C LYS A 30 21.05 -0.91 0.13
N PRO A 31 20.95 0.05 1.07
CA PRO A 31 20.05 1.21 0.95
C PRO A 31 20.19 1.98 -0.37
N GLU A 32 21.42 2.22 -0.83
CA GLU A 32 21.67 2.95 -2.07
C GLU A 32 21.21 2.20 -3.31
N ALA A 33 21.45 0.89 -3.37
CA ALA A 33 20.96 0.04 -4.46
C ALA A 33 19.42 -0.01 -4.49
N ARG A 34 18.75 -0.05 -3.33
CA ARG A 34 17.28 0.03 -3.26
C ARG A 34 16.78 1.35 -3.83
N LYS A 35 17.44 2.46 -3.46
CA LYS A 35 17.07 3.79 -3.91
C LYS A 35 17.22 3.93 -5.43
N GLU A 36 18.31 3.42 -5.99
CA GLU A 36 18.56 3.42 -7.43
C GLU A 36 17.51 2.61 -8.20
N VAL A 37 17.20 1.40 -7.74
CA VAL A 37 16.14 0.56 -8.34
C VAL A 37 14.79 1.27 -8.30
N LEU A 38 14.44 1.85 -7.14
CA LEU A 38 13.17 2.57 -6.98
C LEU A 38 13.10 3.83 -7.86
N GLN A 39 14.22 4.51 -8.10
CA GLN A 39 14.27 5.69 -8.97
C GLN A 39 14.09 5.34 -10.44
N LYS A 40 14.68 4.22 -10.90
CA LYS A 40 14.60 3.75 -12.29
C LYS A 40 13.26 3.11 -12.66
N MET A 41 12.47 2.72 -11.66
CA MET A 41 11.17 2.07 -11.84
C MET A 41 10.10 3.06 -12.29
N GLU A 42 9.23 2.64 -13.23
CA GLU A 42 8.11 3.45 -13.69
C GLU A 42 7.11 3.73 -12.54
N PRO A 43 6.37 4.85 -12.55
CA PRO A 43 5.45 5.19 -11.46
C PRO A 43 4.44 4.08 -11.13
N ASN A 44 3.88 3.42 -12.14
CA ASN A 44 2.91 2.34 -11.96
C ASN A 44 3.56 1.08 -11.37
N GLU A 45 4.76 0.72 -11.83
CA GLU A 45 5.52 -0.40 -11.28
C GLU A 45 5.89 -0.15 -9.82
N ARG A 46 6.27 1.09 -9.47
CA ARG A 46 6.58 1.49 -8.10
C ARG A 46 5.35 1.39 -7.20
N MET A 47 4.18 1.79 -7.71
CA MET A 47 2.91 1.67 -6.98
C MET A 47 2.54 0.21 -6.74
N GLU A 48 2.67 -0.64 -7.75
CA GLU A 48 2.42 -2.07 -7.65
C GLU A 48 3.37 -2.76 -6.67
N LEU A 49 4.66 -2.44 -6.72
CA LEU A 49 5.66 -2.93 -5.77
C LEU A 49 5.30 -2.58 -4.33
N LEU A 50 4.90 -1.33 -4.07
CA LEU A 50 4.48 -0.87 -2.74
C LEU A 50 3.20 -1.57 -2.27
N ARG A 51 2.27 -1.86 -3.19
CA ARG A 51 1.05 -2.63 -2.92
C ARG A 51 1.40 -4.04 -2.48
N GLN A 52 2.22 -4.76 -3.26
CA GLN A 52 2.67 -6.12 -2.95
C GLN A 52 3.45 -6.19 -1.64
N TYR A 53 4.33 -5.23 -1.37
CA TYR A 53 5.05 -5.17 -0.12
C TYR A 53 4.10 -5.04 1.08
N ARG A 54 3.11 -4.14 0.99
CA ARG A 54 2.10 -3.94 2.03
C ARG A 54 1.26 -5.21 2.26
N GLU A 55 0.83 -5.87 1.19
CA GLU A 55 0.09 -7.13 1.26
C GLU A 55 0.87 -8.24 1.96
N ASN A 56 2.12 -8.47 1.54
CA ASN A 56 2.97 -9.51 2.11
C ASN A 56 3.29 -9.22 3.58
N MET A 57 3.51 -7.94 3.91
CA MET A 57 3.71 -7.52 5.29
C MET A 57 2.48 -7.81 6.15
N ILE A 58 1.28 -7.43 5.71
CA ILE A 58 0.06 -7.66 6.51
C ILE A 58 -0.28 -9.15 6.61
N VAL A 59 -0.08 -9.93 5.54
CA VAL A 59 -0.27 -11.40 5.56
C VAL A 59 0.64 -12.04 6.60
N THR A 60 1.91 -11.63 6.64
CA THR A 60 2.89 -12.12 7.61
C THR A 60 2.52 -11.72 9.04
N GLU A 61 2.19 -10.43 9.26
CA GLU A 61 1.83 -9.93 10.59
C GLU A 61 0.59 -10.62 11.16
N LEU A 62 -0.38 -10.97 10.30
CA LEU A 62 -1.62 -11.62 10.74
C LEU A 62 -1.53 -13.15 10.77
N ASN A 63 -0.45 -13.76 10.26
CA ASN A 63 -0.35 -15.19 10.03
C ASN A 63 -1.56 -15.73 9.23
N VAL A 64 -1.88 -15.10 8.10
CA VAL A 64 -3.04 -15.50 7.28
C VAL A 64 -2.79 -16.90 6.69
N PRO A 65 -3.71 -17.87 6.88
CA PRO A 65 -3.58 -19.22 6.34
C PRO A 65 -3.35 -19.22 4.83
N GLN A 66 -2.40 -20.04 4.34
CA GLN A 66 -1.98 -20.06 2.93
C GLN A 66 -3.14 -20.22 1.95
N ASN A 67 -4.12 -21.07 2.28
CA ASN A 67 -5.32 -21.31 1.47
C ASN A 67 -6.26 -20.09 1.37
N THR A 68 -6.20 -19.16 2.33
CA THR A 68 -7.04 -17.95 2.37
C THR A 68 -6.33 -16.69 1.91
N GLN A 69 -5.00 -16.72 1.75
CA GLN A 69 -4.20 -15.55 1.38
C GLN A 69 -4.64 -14.87 0.08
N PRO A 70 -4.95 -15.59 -1.03
CA PRO A 70 -5.38 -14.92 -2.26
C PRO A 70 -6.68 -14.11 -2.06
N GLN A 71 -7.66 -14.71 -1.38
CA GLN A 71 -8.93 -14.05 -1.08
C GLN A 71 -8.73 -12.88 -0.11
N PHE A 72 -7.92 -13.06 0.93
CA PHE A 72 -7.60 -12.01 1.89
C PHE A 72 -6.92 -10.82 1.21
N LYS A 73 -5.90 -11.04 0.38
CA LYS A 73 -5.18 -9.99 -0.36
C LYS A 73 -6.12 -9.20 -1.26
N SER A 74 -6.96 -9.89 -2.04
CA SER A 74 -7.97 -9.24 -2.90
C SER A 74 -8.89 -8.34 -2.09
N LEU A 75 -9.47 -8.85 -1.00
CA LEU A 75 -10.36 -8.09 -0.12
C LEU A 75 -9.66 -6.92 0.58
N TYR A 76 -8.40 -7.12 0.99
CA TYR A 76 -7.58 -6.09 1.61
C TYR A 76 -7.29 -4.93 0.66
N ASN A 77 -6.99 -5.21 -0.61
CA ASN A 77 -6.79 -4.16 -1.60
C ASN A 77 -8.06 -3.39 -1.90
N GLU A 78 -9.20 -4.08 -2.08
CA GLU A 78 -10.50 -3.46 -2.27
C GLU A 78 -10.83 -2.51 -1.10
N TYR A 79 -10.59 -2.95 0.14
CA TYR A 79 -10.76 -2.11 1.33
C TYR A 79 -9.85 -0.88 1.28
N GLN A 80 -8.56 -1.04 0.99
CA GLN A 80 -7.60 0.06 0.97
C GLN A 80 -7.90 1.08 -0.14
N GLU A 81 -8.35 0.61 -1.30
CA GLU A 81 -8.77 1.47 -2.40
C GLU A 81 -9.99 2.30 -2.01
N LYS A 82 -11.02 1.69 -1.43
CA LYS A 82 -12.20 2.44 -0.95
C LYS A 82 -11.84 3.45 0.12
N GLN A 83 -10.99 3.07 1.08
CA GLN A 83 -10.51 4.00 2.09
C GLN A 83 -9.75 5.18 1.45
N SER A 84 -8.98 4.93 0.39
CA SER A 84 -8.28 5.99 -0.36
C SER A 84 -9.25 6.91 -1.09
N GLN A 85 -10.22 6.34 -1.81
CA GLN A 85 -11.25 7.10 -2.55
C GLN A 85 -12.11 7.97 -1.61
N ILE A 86 -12.45 7.48 -0.42
CA ILE A 86 -13.19 8.25 0.58
C ILE A 86 -12.32 9.37 1.12
N LYS A 87 -11.07 9.08 1.51
CA LYS A 87 -10.13 10.09 2.03
C LYS A 87 -9.83 11.19 1.01
N SER A 88 -9.77 10.89 -0.29
CA SER A 88 -9.52 11.90 -1.32
C SER A 88 -10.64 12.93 -1.47
N LYS A 89 -11.84 12.67 -0.91
CA LYS A 89 -12.95 13.64 -0.93
C LYS A 89 -12.76 14.82 0.02
N PHE A 90 -11.86 14.67 1.01
CA PHE A 90 -11.59 15.71 1.99
C PHE A 90 -10.09 15.90 2.14
N ASN A 91 -9.60 17.04 1.66
CA ASN A 91 -8.22 17.45 1.83
C ASN A 91 -8.18 18.66 2.76
N PRO A 92 -7.80 18.47 4.04
CA PRO A 92 -7.75 19.57 4.99
C PRO A 92 -6.80 20.65 4.47
N LYS A 93 -7.23 21.92 4.51
CA LYS A 93 -6.38 23.05 4.13
C LYS A 93 -5.49 23.46 5.30
N ASP A 94 -4.27 23.91 5.03
CA ASP A 94 -3.34 24.26 6.10
C ASP A 94 -3.61 25.63 6.75
N ASN A 95 -4.42 26.49 6.13
CA ASN A 95 -4.73 27.84 6.61
C ASN A 95 -6.21 28.00 6.96
N TYR A 96 -6.59 27.56 8.16
CA TYR A 96 -7.95 27.73 8.69
C TYR A 96 -8.20 29.16 9.19
N GLU A 97 -7.16 29.88 9.60
CA GLU A 97 -7.25 31.23 10.18
C GLU A 97 -7.78 32.28 9.19
N SER A 98 -7.70 32.00 7.89
CA SER A 98 -8.24 32.89 6.84
C SER A 98 -9.65 32.52 6.37
N MET A 99 -10.25 31.46 6.90
CA MET A 99 -11.58 31.03 6.50
C MET A 99 -12.66 31.90 7.13
N THR A 100 -13.73 32.15 6.38
CA THR A 100 -14.98 32.65 6.96
C THR A 100 -15.67 31.56 7.78
N ASP A 101 -16.52 31.95 8.73
CA ASP A 101 -17.29 30.98 9.54
C ASP A 101 -18.10 30.00 8.66
N ALA A 102 -18.64 30.48 7.55
CA ALA A 102 -19.40 29.65 6.60
C ALA A 102 -18.51 28.61 5.90
N GLU A 103 -17.29 28.99 5.50
CA GLU A 103 -16.32 28.07 4.90
C GLU A 103 -15.82 27.04 5.92
N ALA A 104 -15.49 27.49 7.14
CA ALA A 104 -15.07 26.61 8.22
C ALA A 104 -16.17 25.59 8.59
N THR A 105 -17.43 26.04 8.67
CA THR A 105 -18.59 25.16 8.93
C THR A 105 -18.73 24.12 7.83
N LYS A 106 -18.60 24.51 6.56
CA LYS A 106 -18.66 23.58 5.42
C LYS A 106 -17.54 22.52 5.48
N GLU A 107 -16.33 22.92 5.82
CA GLU A 107 -15.19 21.98 5.98
C GLU A 107 -15.44 21.01 7.15
N LEU A 108 -16.03 21.47 8.25
CA LEU A 108 -16.44 20.62 9.38
C LEU A 108 -17.47 19.57 8.94
N ASP A 109 -18.53 20.00 8.25
CA ASP A 109 -19.59 19.09 7.77
C ASP A 109 -19.02 18.03 6.82
N GLN A 110 -18.16 18.43 5.88
CA GLN A 110 -17.47 17.49 4.99
C GLN A 110 -16.59 16.51 5.75
N SER A 111 -15.93 16.96 6.82
CA SER A 111 -15.10 16.08 7.67
C SER A 111 -15.95 15.01 8.37
N PHE A 112 -17.17 15.34 8.80
CA PHE A 112 -18.10 14.39 9.41
C PHE A 112 -18.61 13.38 8.39
N GLU A 113 -18.99 13.82 7.19
CA GLU A 113 -19.43 12.93 6.11
C GLU A 113 -18.34 11.91 5.73
N VAL A 114 -17.10 12.37 5.57
CA VAL A 114 -15.96 11.49 5.28
C VAL A 114 -15.70 10.55 6.46
N GLY A 115 -15.76 11.05 7.70
CA GLY A 115 -15.63 10.23 8.91
C GLY A 115 -16.66 9.11 8.97
N GLN A 116 -17.92 9.42 8.66
CA GLN A 116 -19.02 8.46 8.62
C GLN A 116 -18.80 7.39 7.53
N GLN A 117 -18.42 7.81 6.31
CA GLN A 117 -18.13 6.87 5.22
C GLN A 117 -16.98 5.91 5.55
N LEU A 118 -15.91 6.42 6.20
CA LEU A 118 -14.79 5.59 6.64
C LEU A 118 -15.21 4.58 7.72
N LEU A 119 -16.07 5.01 8.67
CA LEU A 119 -16.58 4.13 9.72
C LEU A 119 -17.47 3.03 9.16
N ASP A 120 -18.39 3.37 8.27
CA ASP A 120 -19.31 2.39 7.68
C ASP A 120 -18.57 1.42 6.76
N THR A 121 -17.61 1.90 5.97
CA THR A 121 -16.69 1.04 5.21
C THR A 121 -15.95 0.08 6.15
N ARG A 122 -15.45 0.56 7.29
CA ARG A 122 -14.78 -0.31 8.26
C ARG A 122 -15.72 -1.38 8.83
N LYS A 123 -16.97 -1.05 9.17
CA LYS A 123 -17.98 -2.01 9.65
C LYS A 123 -18.27 -3.08 8.61
N ASP A 124 -18.48 -2.67 7.36
CA ASP A 124 -18.84 -3.59 6.28
C ASP A 124 -17.70 -4.54 5.93
N TYR A 125 -16.48 -4.01 5.79
CA TYR A 125 -15.32 -4.85 5.51
C TYR A 125 -14.93 -5.73 6.69
N SER A 126 -15.17 -5.31 7.95
CA SER A 126 -14.97 -6.20 9.10
C SER A 126 -15.77 -7.49 8.95
N LYS A 127 -17.05 -7.39 8.55
CA LYS A 127 -17.91 -8.56 8.28
C LYS A 127 -17.36 -9.43 7.14
N LYS A 128 -16.82 -8.82 6.08
CA LYS A 128 -16.21 -9.55 4.96
C LYS A 128 -14.91 -10.24 5.39
N PHE A 129 -14.04 -9.56 6.13
CA PHE A 129 -12.77 -10.13 6.60
C PHE A 129 -12.99 -11.28 7.57
N MET A 130 -14.00 -11.21 8.44
CA MET A 130 -14.34 -12.30 9.37
C MET A 130 -14.77 -13.61 8.67
N LYS A 131 -15.06 -13.58 7.36
CA LYS A 131 -15.29 -14.78 6.55
C LYS A 131 -13.99 -15.44 6.05
N VAL A 132 -12.86 -14.75 6.15
CA VAL A 132 -11.57 -15.15 5.58
C VAL A 132 -10.50 -15.33 6.66
N ILE A 133 -10.55 -14.52 7.72
CA ILE A 133 -9.65 -14.51 8.86
C ILE A 133 -10.44 -14.39 10.17
N SER A 134 -9.83 -14.73 11.30
CA SER A 134 -10.50 -14.66 12.60
C SER A 134 -10.80 -13.22 13.04
N PRO A 135 -11.78 -12.98 13.93
CA PRO A 135 -12.03 -11.66 14.50
C PRO A 135 -10.79 -11.04 15.16
N GLN A 136 -9.94 -11.85 15.81
CA GLN A 136 -8.69 -11.40 16.42
C GLN A 136 -7.69 -10.93 15.35
N GLN A 137 -7.60 -11.63 14.22
CA GLN A 137 -6.78 -11.20 13.09
C GLN A 137 -7.31 -9.90 12.48
N VAL A 138 -8.64 -9.71 12.40
CA VAL A 138 -9.24 -8.45 11.93
C VAL A 138 -8.88 -7.28 12.86
N LEU A 139 -8.95 -7.48 14.18
CA LEU A 139 -8.54 -6.46 15.15
C LEU A 139 -7.05 -6.13 15.02
N LYS A 140 -6.20 -7.16 14.92
CA LYS A 140 -4.76 -6.99 14.73
C LYS A 140 -4.46 -6.26 13.42
N MET A 141 -5.19 -6.53 12.35
CA MET A 141 -5.05 -5.85 11.06
C MET A 141 -5.21 -4.34 11.22
N TYR A 142 -6.32 -3.90 11.83
CA TYR A 142 -6.59 -2.47 12.04
C TYR A 142 -5.54 -1.80 12.95
N GLN A 143 -5.04 -2.50 13.96
CA GLN A 143 -3.94 -2.01 14.79
C GLN A 143 -2.64 -1.85 13.99
N THR A 144 -2.29 -2.84 13.17
CA THR A 144 -1.09 -2.83 12.32
C THR A 144 -1.14 -1.69 11.31
N GLU A 145 -2.29 -1.45 10.68
CA GLU A 145 -2.49 -0.30 9.77
C GLU A 145 -2.27 1.05 10.47
N GLY A 146 -2.83 1.23 11.67
CA GLY A 146 -2.62 2.43 12.46
C GLY A 146 -1.14 2.67 12.79
N LYS A 147 -0.43 1.63 13.22
CA LYS A 147 1.01 1.68 13.50
C LYS A 147 1.84 2.01 12.26
N MET A 148 1.52 1.41 11.11
CA MET A 148 2.17 1.72 9.83
C MET A 148 1.99 3.19 9.47
N ARG A 149 0.75 3.70 9.54
CA ARG A 149 0.44 5.09 9.22
C ARG A 149 1.23 6.04 10.12
N LYS A 150 1.27 5.78 11.42
CA LYS A 150 2.05 6.58 12.39
C LYS A 150 3.54 6.60 12.03
N LYS A 151 4.16 5.44 11.81
CA LYS A 151 5.58 5.36 11.40
C LYS A 151 5.91 6.08 10.09
N ILE A 152 4.95 6.15 9.16
CA ILE A 152 5.12 6.90 7.90
C ILE A 152 5.05 8.41 8.17
N LEU A 153 4.12 8.86 9.00
CA LEU A 153 3.97 10.27 9.36
C LEU A 153 5.16 10.77 10.18
N ASP A 154 5.59 10.02 11.20
CA ASP A 154 6.73 10.37 12.05
C ASP A 154 8.00 10.54 11.17
N ARG A 155 8.27 9.62 10.23
CA ARG A 155 9.41 9.74 9.28
C ARG A 155 9.31 10.92 8.32
N LYS A 156 8.10 11.35 7.95
CA LYS A 156 7.91 12.54 7.10
C LYS A 156 8.22 13.82 7.89
N GLN A 157 7.90 13.85 9.18
CA GLN A 157 8.19 15.00 10.05
C GLN A 157 9.68 15.09 10.39
N ASP A 158 10.36 13.95 10.55
CA ASP A 158 11.78 13.93 10.93
C ASP A 158 12.74 14.28 9.79
N GLY A 159 12.37 14.08 8.51
CA GLY A 159 13.19 14.46 7.34
C GLY A 159 14.65 13.92 7.32
N PRO A 160 15.36 14.02 6.18
CA PRO A 160 16.78 13.66 6.14
C PRO A 160 17.70 14.64 6.91
N ALA A 161 17.21 15.83 7.28
CA ALA A 161 17.99 16.87 7.95
C ALA A 161 18.02 16.74 9.49
N ASN A 162 17.09 15.99 10.10
CA ASN A 162 16.91 15.96 11.56
C ASN A 162 17.31 14.64 12.22
N ALA A 163 17.89 13.69 11.47
CA ALA A 163 18.40 12.42 11.99
C ALA A 163 19.58 12.56 12.98
N GLY A 164 20.12 13.78 13.18
CA GLY A 164 21.23 14.08 14.09
C GLY A 164 20.84 14.59 15.49
N SER A 165 19.59 15.02 15.73
CA SER A 165 19.24 15.75 16.95
C SER A 165 18.44 14.95 17.99
N GLN A 166 18.04 13.70 17.69
CA GLN A 166 17.23 12.88 18.60
C GLN A 166 18.05 11.84 19.37
N ARG A 167 19.05 12.30 20.14
CA ARG A 167 19.55 11.57 21.30
C ARG A 167 19.69 12.52 22.47
N ARG A 168 18.55 12.69 23.17
CA ARG A 168 18.38 12.85 24.62
C ARG A 168 17.12 13.69 24.83
N ARG A 169 16.05 13.01 25.23
CA ARG A 169 15.06 13.65 26.10
C ARG A 169 15.13 12.91 27.45
N PRO A 170 15.07 13.66 28.57
CA PRO A 170 15.26 13.15 29.92
C PRO A 170 14.21 12.10 30.32
#